data_AF-A0A6N8H732-F1
#
_entry.id   AF-A0A6N8H732-F1
#
_cell.length_a   1.000
_cell.length_b   1.000
_cell.length_c   1.000
_cell.angle_alpha   90.00
_cell.angle_beta   90.00
_cell.angle_gamma   90.00
#
_symmetry.space_group_name_H-M   'P 1'
#
loop_
_entity.id
_entity.type
_entity.pdbx_description
1 polymer ?
#
loop_
_entity_poly.entity_id
_entity_poly.type
_entity_poly.pdbx_seq_one_letter_code
_entity_poly.pdbx_strand_id
1 'polypeptide(L)'
;MPIHGHTKIELTSQTTGEVETIEKDNIVTNAVSQIFNAFNGMALLREANANGEYGSTSDKSWELPESLYGGILLYDTALGSDPDTLFAPPEANLVGSGVPKVLNNGKGLQRGSFNATESKTDLKNGVVTFVYDFATSQANGTIASVCLTSRYGGFFGESETALPAADGSNTSSYYNSALFGQETIFPNAPGKNDRHLYGRPLYADPENDEMVFGAISNNKLVLRYATALTTEIDLFNPINTTRVKKTEERDLSDFLQVDHFSYSAVSYDVDADKICVVSTPGADQLKTTGLIRVRTYDRKTLEEKTYAFTNPTGVTLAGNVGGTSPGLRNTGRLLGGCLFMAGYTTSPSANAVPFFKIPLADPSNVTAITTHDLLMPMFQDMHDGRIYFMGSRYTACGTVLNTATNEMHAIEAYYNYEQYPYLAVPVLGQPAVPYMVRYDANSGNNQSTVHQGIRRNYLATINDLDAPVQKTADKTMKITYTLRREES
;
A
#
# COMPACT_ATOMS: atom_id res chain seq x y z
N MET A 1 18.18 18.14 3.79
CA MET A 1 18.04 19.36 4.61
C MET A 1 17.34 18.93 5.88
N PRO A 2 17.96 19.07 7.05
CA PRO A 2 17.32 18.68 8.29
C PRO A 2 16.09 19.58 8.57
N ILE A 3 15.02 18.95 9.02
CA ILE A 3 13.75 19.58 9.34
C ILE A 3 13.42 19.17 10.78
N HIS A 4 13.01 20.14 11.59
CA HIS A 4 12.49 19.92 12.93
C HIS A 4 10.97 20.11 12.90
N GLY A 5 10.23 19.18 13.47
CA GLY A 5 8.79 19.25 13.63
C GLY A 5 8.37 19.35 15.10
N HIS A 6 7.32 20.11 15.35
CA HIS A 6 6.76 20.32 16.67
C HIS A 6 5.25 20.20 16.60
N THR A 7 4.67 19.41 17.49
CA THR A 7 3.21 19.21 17.58
C THR A 7 2.70 19.75 18.88
N LYS A 8 1.59 20.49 18.80
CA LYS A 8 0.76 20.91 19.93
C LYS A 8 -0.63 20.32 19.77
N ILE A 9 -1.08 19.58 20.78
CA ILE A 9 -2.45 19.04 20.89
C ILE A 9 -3.18 19.85 21.95
N GLU A 10 -4.35 20.37 21.61
CA GLU A 10 -5.24 21.09 22.52
C GLU A 10 -6.55 20.33 22.63
N LEU A 11 -6.86 19.83 23.81
CA LEU A 11 -8.09 19.14 24.15
C LEU A 11 -8.99 20.06 24.97
N THR A 12 -10.12 20.49 24.41
CA THR A 12 -11.05 21.39 25.10
C THR A 12 -12.28 20.63 25.55
N SER A 13 -12.53 20.57 26.88
CA SER A 13 -13.78 20.02 27.40
C SER A 13 -14.96 20.91 27.04
N GLN A 14 -15.99 20.34 26.42
CA GLN A 14 -17.24 21.05 26.11
C GLN A 14 -18.11 21.26 27.35
N THR A 15 -17.82 20.56 28.45
CA THR A 15 -18.58 20.68 29.72
C THR A 15 -18.00 21.77 30.62
N THR A 16 -16.68 21.80 30.79
CA THR A 16 -16.00 22.73 31.71
C THR A 16 -15.34 23.92 31.01
N GLY A 17 -15.07 23.81 29.71
CA GLY A 17 -14.26 24.80 28.96
C GLY A 17 -12.76 24.70 29.22
N GLU A 18 -12.31 23.78 30.06
CA GLU A 18 -10.88 23.58 30.35
C GLU A 18 -10.14 23.06 29.10
N VAL A 19 -8.92 23.56 28.90
CA VAL A 19 -8.04 23.18 27.80
C VAL A 19 -6.81 22.48 28.35
N GLU A 20 -6.66 21.20 28.01
CA GLU A 20 -5.47 20.41 28.23
C GLU A 20 -4.55 20.58 27.01
N THR A 21 -3.27 20.89 27.23
CA THR A 21 -2.28 21.12 26.17
C THR A 21 -1.13 20.14 26.31
N ILE A 22 -0.81 19.45 25.22
CA ILE A 22 0.31 18.51 25.11
C ILE A 22 1.20 18.97 23.96
N GLU A 23 2.50 19.04 24.20
CA GLU A 23 3.49 19.45 23.20
C GLU A 23 4.60 18.41 23.11
N LYS A 24 5.05 18.16 21.88
CA LYS A 24 6.12 17.19 21.64
C LYS A 24 6.85 17.52 20.34
N ASP A 25 8.16 17.33 20.36
CA ASP A 25 8.99 17.42 19.16
C ASP A 25 9.07 16.07 18.44
N ASN A 26 9.16 16.14 17.12
CA ASN A 26 9.10 14.97 16.27
C ASN A 26 10.46 14.31 16.03
N ILE A 27 10.36 13.17 15.36
CA ILE A 27 11.43 12.56 14.58
C ILE A 27 11.04 12.65 13.12
N VAL A 28 11.96 13.06 12.26
CA VAL A 28 11.79 12.97 10.80
C VAL A 28 12.32 11.61 10.36
N THR A 29 11.48 10.85 9.67
CA THR A 29 11.84 9.52 9.19
C THR A 29 12.61 9.61 7.87
N ASN A 30 13.14 8.49 7.40
CA ASN A 30 13.81 8.37 6.12
C ASN A 30 12.83 8.29 4.94
N ALA A 31 11.51 8.30 5.12
CA ALA A 31 10.53 8.09 4.06
C ALA A 31 10.67 9.10 2.90
N VAL A 32 10.68 10.40 3.21
CA VAL A 32 10.80 11.44 2.19
C VAL A 32 12.19 11.48 1.57
N SER A 33 13.23 11.13 2.34
CA SER A 33 14.58 10.94 1.82
C SER A 33 14.62 9.80 0.80
N GLN A 34 13.98 8.66 1.09
CA GLN A 34 13.87 7.54 0.16
C GLN A 34 13.11 7.95 -1.11
N ILE A 35 12.03 8.74 -1.00
CA ILE A 35 11.28 9.22 -2.16
C ILE A 35 12.15 10.03 -3.12
N PHE A 36 12.96 10.97 -2.61
CA PHE A 36 13.82 11.79 -3.48
C PHE A 36 15.07 11.06 -3.98
N ASN A 37 15.56 10.07 -3.24
CA ASN A 37 16.75 9.30 -3.58
C ASN A 37 16.45 7.95 -4.26
N ALA A 38 15.17 7.65 -4.52
CA ALA A 38 14.72 6.42 -5.15
C ALA A 38 15.45 6.17 -6.49
N PHE A 39 15.76 4.90 -6.76
CA PHE A 39 16.34 4.43 -8.03
C PHE A 39 17.49 5.31 -8.55
N ASN A 40 18.46 5.61 -7.69
CA ASN A 40 19.64 6.46 -7.96
C ASN A 40 19.33 7.91 -8.36
N GLY A 41 18.28 8.51 -7.79
CA GLY A 41 17.98 9.95 -7.96
C GLY A 41 17.17 10.26 -9.22
N MET A 42 16.40 9.29 -9.70
CA MET A 42 15.48 9.43 -10.84
C MET A 42 14.27 10.32 -10.53
N ALA A 43 14.12 10.80 -9.30
CA ALA A 43 13.14 11.83 -8.99
C ALA A 43 13.39 13.05 -9.90
N LEU A 44 12.36 13.49 -10.62
CA LEU A 44 12.34 14.67 -11.48
C LEU A 44 12.38 15.94 -10.63
N LEU A 45 13.52 16.20 -9.97
CA LEU A 45 13.68 17.28 -9.00
C LEU A 45 13.34 18.67 -9.58
N ARG A 46 13.57 18.86 -10.89
CA ARG A 46 13.19 20.11 -11.58
C ARG A 46 11.67 20.25 -11.69
N GLU A 47 10.96 19.17 -12.02
CA GLU A 47 9.49 19.18 -12.06
C GLU A 47 8.91 19.32 -10.65
N ALA A 48 9.50 18.59 -9.68
CA ALA A 48 9.18 18.69 -8.27
C ALA A 48 9.25 20.14 -7.75
N ASN A 49 10.32 20.85 -8.14
CA ASN A 49 10.52 22.23 -7.74
C ASN A 49 9.62 23.22 -8.48
N ALA A 50 9.28 22.94 -9.75
CA ALA A 50 8.46 23.85 -10.56
C ALA A 50 6.96 23.72 -10.26
N ASN A 51 6.48 22.50 -9.97
CA ASN A 51 5.06 22.17 -9.90
C ASN A 51 4.65 21.53 -8.56
N GLY A 52 5.57 21.39 -7.61
CA GLY A 52 5.37 20.50 -6.46
C GLY A 52 5.39 19.04 -6.90
N GLU A 53 4.70 18.17 -6.17
CA GLU A 53 4.66 16.74 -6.49
C GLU A 53 3.79 16.38 -7.72
N TYR A 54 3.06 17.34 -8.31
CA TYR A 54 2.09 17.07 -9.37
C TYR A 54 2.18 18.10 -10.51
N GLY A 55 2.44 17.61 -11.74
CA GLY A 55 2.39 18.43 -12.96
C GLY A 55 0.99 19.01 -13.16
N SER A 56 0.87 20.33 -13.10
CA SER A 56 -0.41 21.05 -13.13
C SER A 56 -1.09 21.00 -14.50
N THR A 57 -2.41 20.80 -14.53
CA THR A 57 -3.28 21.44 -15.56
C THR A 57 -4.57 22.07 -15.03
N SER A 58 -4.86 22.12 -13.72
CA SER A 58 -5.95 22.98 -13.19
C SER A 58 -5.90 23.18 -11.66
N ASP A 59 -5.83 24.46 -11.27
CA ASP A 59 -6.24 25.10 -10.01
C ASP A 59 -5.62 24.76 -8.64
N LYS A 60 -4.70 23.82 -8.49
CA LYS A 60 -3.96 23.67 -7.22
C LYS A 60 -2.49 23.30 -7.43
N SER A 61 -1.60 24.29 -7.51
CA SER A 61 -0.19 24.05 -7.20
C SER A 61 -0.11 23.66 -5.72
N TRP A 62 0.50 22.52 -5.44
CA TRP A 62 0.73 22.06 -4.07
C TRP A 62 2.19 22.31 -3.75
N GLU A 63 2.47 22.95 -2.63
CA GLU A 63 3.85 23.08 -2.21
C GLU A 63 4.39 21.70 -1.82
N LEU A 64 5.69 21.46 -2.01
CA LEU A 64 6.31 20.18 -1.68
C LEU A 64 6.07 19.76 -0.22
N PRO A 65 6.20 20.65 0.80
CA PRO A 65 5.88 20.30 2.17
C PRO A 65 4.41 19.91 2.37
N GLU A 66 3.48 20.59 1.69
CA GLU A 66 2.05 20.26 1.75
C GLU A 66 1.75 18.90 1.11
N SER A 67 2.48 18.53 0.05
CA SER A 67 2.30 17.25 -0.64
C SER A 67 2.88 16.09 0.16
N LEU A 68 4.09 16.26 0.70
CA LEU A 68 4.88 15.18 1.30
C LEU A 68 4.69 15.03 2.82
N TYR A 69 4.22 16.08 3.51
CA TYR A 69 4.03 16.09 4.96
C TYR A 69 2.65 16.59 5.37
N GLY A 70 1.79 16.95 4.41
CA GLY A 70 0.57 17.65 4.74
C GLY A 70 -0.48 16.78 5.42
N GLY A 71 -0.52 15.46 5.18
CA GLY A 71 -1.49 14.57 5.84
C GLY A 71 -1.10 14.30 7.29
N ILE A 72 -2.08 14.02 8.16
CA ILE A 72 -1.85 13.63 9.56
C ILE A 72 -2.49 12.27 9.85
N LEU A 73 -1.83 11.46 10.67
CA LEU A 73 -2.27 10.16 11.17
C LEU A 73 -2.04 10.11 12.69
N LEU A 74 -3.03 9.65 13.44
CA LEU A 74 -3.00 9.54 14.91
C LEU A 74 -3.08 8.06 15.28
N TYR A 75 -2.10 7.54 15.98
CA TYR A 75 -2.05 6.13 16.39
C TYR A 75 -2.23 5.98 17.89
N ASP A 76 -2.87 4.89 18.30
CA ASP A 76 -3.06 4.52 19.71
C ASP A 76 -1.78 4.01 20.40
N THR A 77 -0.76 3.71 19.61
CA THR A 77 0.48 3.09 20.05
C THR A 77 1.67 3.97 19.66
N ALA A 78 2.64 4.09 20.57
CA ALA A 78 3.92 4.74 20.29
C ALA A 78 4.69 3.91 19.24
N LEU A 79 5.19 4.57 18.20
CA LEU A 79 5.79 3.90 17.04
C LEU A 79 7.31 3.77 17.15
N GLY A 80 7.91 4.39 18.17
CA GLY A 80 9.33 4.37 18.44
C GLY A 80 10.07 5.53 17.80
N SER A 81 11.39 5.49 17.93
CA SER A 81 12.29 6.57 17.51
C SER A 81 13.20 6.20 16.34
N ASP A 82 12.97 5.07 15.69
CA ASP A 82 13.77 4.61 14.56
C ASP A 82 13.34 5.36 13.29
N PRO A 83 14.24 6.15 12.65
CA PRO A 83 13.92 6.87 11.42
C PRO A 83 13.59 5.93 10.24
N ASP A 84 13.90 4.64 10.32
CA ASP A 84 13.51 3.65 9.31
C ASP A 84 12.12 3.02 9.57
N THR A 85 11.40 3.46 10.61
CA THR A 85 9.98 3.15 10.81
C THR A 85 9.13 3.96 9.83
N LEU A 86 8.97 3.44 8.61
CA LEU A 86 8.27 4.18 7.54
C LEU A 86 6.77 3.90 7.47
N PHE A 87 6.29 2.84 8.12
CA PHE A 87 4.88 2.48 8.18
C PHE A 87 4.56 2.03 9.60
N ALA A 88 3.31 2.24 10.03
CA ALA A 88 2.90 1.76 11.34
C ALA A 88 2.80 0.23 11.34
N PRO A 89 3.23 -0.46 12.41
CA PRO A 89 3.01 -1.90 12.55
C PRO A 89 1.50 -2.21 12.59
N PRO A 90 1.10 -3.46 12.31
CA PRO A 90 -0.33 -3.83 12.26
C PRO A 90 -1.01 -3.75 13.64
N GLU A 91 -0.25 -3.81 14.75
CA GLU A 91 -0.77 -3.66 16.11
C GLU A 91 -1.14 -2.21 16.47
N ALA A 92 -0.58 -1.22 15.76
CA ALA A 92 -0.88 0.19 15.98
C ALA A 92 -2.15 0.58 15.22
N ASN A 93 -3.22 0.89 15.94
CA ASN A 93 -4.50 1.24 15.34
C ASN A 93 -4.56 2.72 15.00
N LEU A 94 -5.10 3.02 13.83
CA LEU A 94 -5.34 4.39 13.41
C LEU A 94 -6.60 4.92 14.13
N VAL A 95 -6.45 5.96 14.92
CA VAL A 95 -7.51 6.58 15.72
C VAL A 95 -8.05 7.83 15.03
N GLY A 96 -7.20 8.54 14.31
CA GLY A 96 -7.61 9.71 13.55
C GLY A 96 -6.72 9.99 12.37
N SER A 97 -7.25 10.77 11.42
CA SER A 97 -6.53 11.21 10.24
C SER A 97 -6.90 12.63 9.84
N GLY A 98 -6.18 13.23 8.91
CA GLY A 98 -6.53 14.53 8.34
C GLY A 98 -5.82 14.79 7.02
N VAL A 99 -6.49 15.52 6.15
CA VAL A 99 -6.03 15.82 4.78
C VAL A 99 -5.91 17.33 4.62
N PRO A 100 -4.78 17.86 4.12
CA PRO A 100 -4.58 19.29 4.00
C PRO A 100 -5.54 19.89 2.97
N LYS A 101 -6.04 21.09 3.23
CA LYS A 101 -7.03 21.81 2.38
C LYS A 101 -8.35 21.08 2.17
N VAL A 102 -8.69 20.09 3.01
CA VAL A 102 -9.94 19.32 2.93
C VAL A 102 -10.65 19.34 4.29
N LEU A 103 -11.93 19.69 4.27
CA LEU A 103 -12.80 19.65 5.46
C LEU A 103 -13.41 18.25 5.63
N ASN A 104 -13.68 17.86 6.87
CA ASN A 104 -14.57 16.73 7.10
C ASN A 104 -16.02 17.21 7.02
N ASN A 105 -16.82 16.53 6.20
CA ASN A 105 -18.26 16.79 6.06
C ASN A 105 -19.10 16.15 7.18
N GLY A 106 -18.46 15.66 8.24
CA GLY A 106 -19.08 15.05 9.41
C GLY A 106 -19.39 13.56 9.29
N LYS A 107 -19.07 12.92 8.16
CA LYS A 107 -19.39 11.50 7.93
C LYS A 107 -18.31 10.55 8.41
N GLY A 108 -17.04 10.92 8.30
CA GLY A 108 -15.92 10.12 8.82
C GLY A 108 -15.71 10.39 10.30
N LEU A 109 -15.71 9.35 11.13
CA LEU A 109 -15.46 9.49 12.58
C LEU A 109 -13.97 9.58 12.92
N GLN A 110 -13.06 9.13 12.06
CA GLN A 110 -11.62 9.26 12.31
C GLN A 110 -11.04 10.57 11.76
N ARG A 111 -11.63 11.14 10.71
CA ARG A 111 -11.04 12.28 10.00
C ARG A 111 -11.32 13.62 10.70
N GLY A 112 -10.30 14.46 10.84
CA GLY A 112 -10.43 15.86 11.24
C GLY A 112 -10.65 16.78 10.04
N SER A 113 -11.04 18.02 10.31
CA SER A 113 -11.14 19.09 9.32
C SER A 113 -9.86 19.90 9.28
N PHE A 114 -9.33 20.17 8.09
CA PHE A 114 -8.21 21.09 7.94
C PHE A 114 -8.64 22.54 8.22
N ASN A 115 -7.94 23.20 9.13
CA ASN A 115 -8.17 24.59 9.47
C ASN A 115 -7.30 25.48 8.56
N ALA A 116 -7.91 25.98 7.49
CA ALA A 116 -7.22 26.81 6.50
C ALA A 116 -6.86 28.22 7.02
N THR A 117 -7.47 28.67 8.12
CA THR A 117 -7.20 29.99 8.72
C THR A 117 -5.92 29.97 9.55
N GLU A 118 -5.70 28.89 10.31
CA GLU A 118 -4.55 28.75 11.20
C GLU A 118 -3.38 28.01 10.55
N SER A 119 -3.62 27.23 9.50
CA SER A 119 -2.56 26.61 8.70
C SER A 119 -1.85 27.65 7.84
N LYS A 120 -0.51 27.59 7.80
CA LYS A 120 0.32 28.57 7.09
C LYS A 120 1.54 27.92 6.44
N THR A 121 1.80 28.28 5.20
CA THR A 121 3.02 27.90 4.47
C THR A 121 3.91 29.14 4.27
N ASP A 122 5.02 29.22 5.01
CA ASP A 122 6.01 30.30 4.94
C ASP A 122 7.35 29.76 4.41
N LEU A 123 7.41 29.57 3.09
CA LEU A 123 8.57 28.98 2.41
C LEU A 123 9.83 29.83 2.56
N LYS A 124 9.70 31.16 2.66
CA LYS A 124 10.82 32.11 2.78
C LYS A 124 11.59 31.86 4.07
N ASN A 125 10.86 31.67 5.17
CA ASN A 125 11.45 31.39 6.47
C ASN A 125 11.64 29.89 6.74
N GLY A 126 11.24 29.03 5.78
CA GLY A 126 11.38 27.59 5.90
C GLY A 126 10.46 26.99 6.97
N VAL A 127 9.25 27.55 7.15
CA VAL A 127 8.28 27.10 8.15
C VAL A 127 6.95 26.75 7.48
N VAL A 128 6.40 25.58 7.79
CA VAL A 128 5.01 25.21 7.43
C VAL A 128 4.27 24.75 8.67
N THR A 129 3.01 25.14 8.81
CA THR A 129 2.13 24.75 9.91
C THR A 129 0.84 24.19 9.36
N PHE A 130 0.49 22.98 9.80
CA PHE A 130 -0.76 22.31 9.50
C PHE A 130 -1.61 22.29 10.78
N VAL A 131 -2.87 22.71 10.66
CA VAL A 131 -3.81 22.72 11.78
C VAL A 131 -5.03 21.88 11.42
N TYR A 132 -5.38 20.94 12.30
CA TYR A 132 -6.49 20.02 12.16
C TYR A 132 -7.41 20.11 13.36
N ASP A 133 -8.69 20.38 13.10
CA ASP A 133 -9.75 20.43 14.11
C ASP A 133 -10.58 19.15 14.07
N PHE A 134 -10.79 18.54 15.22
CA PHE A 134 -11.60 17.35 15.43
C PHE A 134 -12.77 17.68 16.36
N ALA A 135 -13.98 17.44 15.86
CA ALA A 135 -15.20 17.58 16.62
C ALA A 135 -15.29 16.56 17.77
N THR A 136 -16.28 16.72 18.63
CA THR A 136 -16.60 15.78 19.71
C THR A 136 -16.84 14.35 19.22
N SER A 137 -17.40 14.18 18.03
CA SER A 137 -17.63 12.86 17.44
C SER A 137 -16.41 12.26 16.73
N GLN A 138 -15.30 12.98 16.64
CA GLN A 138 -14.17 12.62 15.79
C GLN A 138 -12.91 12.23 16.58
N ALA A 139 -12.17 11.26 16.04
CA ALA A 139 -10.91 10.73 16.57
C ALA A 139 -10.97 10.39 18.06
N ASN A 140 -12.09 9.81 18.50
CA ASN A 140 -12.26 9.38 19.89
C ASN A 140 -11.49 8.08 20.12
N GLY A 141 -10.61 8.08 21.12
CA GLY A 141 -9.71 6.98 21.41
C GLY A 141 -8.47 7.44 22.17
N THR A 142 -7.57 6.49 22.39
CA THR A 142 -6.24 6.75 22.93
C THR A 142 -5.33 7.21 21.80
N ILE A 143 -4.54 8.25 22.00
CA ILE A 143 -3.57 8.75 21.03
C ILE A 143 -2.22 8.73 21.71
N ALA A 144 -1.30 7.92 21.20
CA ALA A 144 0.07 7.81 21.68
C ALA A 144 1.10 8.33 20.68
N SER A 145 0.75 8.43 19.39
CA SER A 145 1.63 9.01 18.36
C SER A 145 0.89 9.88 17.37
N VAL A 146 1.53 10.98 16.96
CA VAL A 146 1.05 11.91 15.93
C VAL A 146 2.05 11.97 14.78
N CYS A 147 1.64 11.50 13.62
CA CYS A 147 2.53 11.37 12.46
C CYS A 147 2.06 12.27 11.31
N LEU A 148 3.00 12.95 10.66
CA LEU A 148 2.75 13.50 9.33
C LEU A 148 2.97 12.43 8.26
N THR A 149 2.24 12.55 7.16
CA THR A 149 2.31 11.66 6.00
C THR A 149 2.09 12.48 4.72
N SER A 150 2.10 11.84 3.55
CA SER A 150 1.70 12.52 2.32
C SER A 150 0.27 13.05 2.44
N ARG A 151 -0.09 14.09 1.68
CA ARG A 151 -1.48 14.59 1.65
C ARG A 151 -2.50 13.48 1.38
N TYR A 152 -2.12 12.47 0.59
CA TYR A 152 -2.98 11.34 0.26
C TYR A 152 -3.02 10.27 1.34
N GLY A 153 -1.98 10.16 2.16
CA GLY A 153 -1.96 9.32 3.35
C GLY A 153 -3.06 9.70 4.35
N GLY A 154 -3.45 10.98 4.41
CA GLY A 154 -4.57 11.43 5.25
C GLY A 154 -5.94 10.81 4.92
N PHE A 155 -6.11 10.21 3.73
CA PHE A 155 -7.33 9.48 3.34
C PHE A 155 -7.32 8.00 3.77
N PHE A 156 -6.30 7.53 4.49
CA PHE A 156 -6.21 6.15 4.98
C PHE A 156 -6.97 5.93 6.29
N GLY A 157 -7.81 6.88 6.72
CA GLY A 157 -8.75 6.69 7.82
C GLY A 157 -9.58 5.43 7.62
N GLU A 158 -9.63 4.58 8.65
CA GLU A 158 -10.26 3.28 8.64
C GLU A 158 -11.69 3.36 9.20
N SER A 159 -12.61 2.58 8.63
CA SER A 159 -14.00 2.52 9.05
C SER A 159 -14.60 1.15 8.76
N GLU A 160 -15.41 0.62 9.67
CA GLU A 160 -16.15 -0.63 9.42
C GLU A 160 -17.13 -0.50 8.25
N THR A 161 -17.67 0.70 8.02
CA THR A 161 -18.62 0.95 6.92
C THR A 161 -18.00 1.79 5.83
N ALA A 162 -18.34 1.48 4.57
CA ALA A 162 -17.96 2.31 3.44
C ALA A 162 -18.52 3.73 3.59
N LEU A 163 -17.62 4.72 3.59
CA LEU A 163 -17.99 6.14 3.60
C LEU A 163 -18.14 6.64 2.16
N PRO A 164 -19.04 7.61 1.89
CA PRO A 164 -19.06 8.30 0.62
C PRO A 164 -17.69 8.92 0.33
N ALA A 165 -17.21 8.83 -0.91
CA ALA A 165 -15.96 9.43 -1.33
C ALA A 165 -15.90 10.91 -0.89
N ALA A 166 -14.89 11.25 -0.08
CA ALA A 166 -14.60 12.64 0.25
C ALA A 166 -14.01 13.38 -0.96
N ASP A 167 -14.06 14.71 -0.94
CA ASP A 167 -13.49 15.52 -2.01
C ASP A 167 -11.99 15.22 -2.19
N GLY A 168 -11.60 14.84 -3.41
CA GLY A 168 -10.22 14.49 -3.75
C GLY A 168 -9.75 13.09 -3.31
N SER A 169 -10.63 12.31 -2.68
CA SER A 169 -10.36 10.93 -2.25
C SER A 169 -10.43 9.91 -3.40
N ASN A 170 -11.07 10.27 -4.51
CA ASN A 170 -11.13 9.45 -5.72
C ASN A 170 -10.05 9.90 -6.71
N THR A 171 -8.88 9.25 -6.71
CA THR A 171 -7.75 9.67 -7.55
C THR A 171 -6.79 8.55 -7.93
N SER A 172 -6.17 8.64 -9.10
CA SER A 172 -5.06 7.74 -9.50
C SER A 172 -3.74 8.11 -8.82
N SER A 173 -3.69 9.23 -8.10
CA SER A 173 -2.49 9.74 -7.43
C SER A 173 -2.04 8.89 -6.24
N TYR A 174 -2.85 7.95 -5.76
CA TYR A 174 -2.39 6.96 -4.77
C TYR A 174 -1.25 6.10 -5.31
N TYR A 175 -1.15 5.98 -6.64
CA TYR A 175 -0.15 5.16 -7.31
C TYR A 175 0.82 5.97 -8.15
N ASN A 176 0.33 7.03 -8.80
CA ASN A 176 1.16 7.89 -9.62
C ASN A 176 1.75 9.04 -8.81
N SER A 177 3.02 9.34 -9.06
CA SER A 177 3.66 10.59 -8.63
C SER A 177 4.28 11.26 -9.85
N ALA A 178 4.14 12.58 -9.98
CA ALA A 178 4.87 13.29 -11.03
C ALA A 178 6.38 13.34 -10.73
N LEU A 179 6.80 12.99 -9.50
CA LEU A 179 8.22 12.90 -9.16
C LEU A 179 8.97 11.87 -9.98
N PHE A 180 8.34 10.84 -10.55
CA PHE A 180 9.07 9.78 -11.25
C PHE A 180 8.79 9.71 -12.76
N GLY A 181 8.07 10.70 -13.30
CA GLY A 181 7.59 10.67 -14.68
C GLY A 181 6.58 9.54 -14.93
N GLN A 182 6.13 9.43 -16.17
CA GLN A 182 5.33 8.28 -16.66
C GLN A 182 6.20 7.32 -17.50
N GLU A 183 7.53 7.43 -17.37
CA GLU A 183 8.45 6.62 -18.13
C GLU A 183 8.31 5.16 -17.71
N THR A 184 8.13 4.29 -18.71
CA THR A 184 8.08 2.86 -18.43
C THR A 184 9.49 2.36 -18.19
N ILE A 185 9.79 1.99 -16.95
CA ILE A 185 11.12 1.52 -16.54
C ILE A 185 11.48 0.23 -17.31
N PHE A 186 10.46 -0.56 -17.66
CA PHE A 186 10.56 -1.75 -18.50
C PHE A 186 9.49 -1.76 -19.59
N PRO A 187 9.73 -1.13 -20.77
CA PRO A 187 8.73 -1.04 -21.85
C PRO A 187 8.39 -2.40 -22.46
N ASN A 188 9.28 -3.38 -22.27
CA ASN A 188 9.11 -4.78 -22.65
C ASN A 188 9.64 -5.65 -21.49
N ALA A 189 8.98 -5.59 -20.32
CA ALA A 189 9.25 -6.56 -19.26
C ALA A 189 9.29 -7.98 -19.87
N PRO A 190 10.21 -8.86 -19.46
CA PRO A 190 10.30 -10.19 -20.03
C PRO A 190 9.02 -10.96 -19.67
N GLY A 191 8.05 -10.93 -20.57
CA GLY A 191 6.67 -11.34 -20.39
C GLY A 191 5.90 -11.00 -21.66
N LYS A 192 6.19 -11.67 -22.79
CA LYS A 192 5.71 -11.27 -24.12
C LYS A 192 4.19 -11.44 -24.38
N ASN A 193 3.33 -11.58 -23.37
CA ASN A 193 1.87 -11.63 -23.58
C ASN A 193 1.07 -11.43 -22.27
N ASP A 194 0.85 -10.17 -21.89
CA ASP A 194 0.30 -9.75 -20.58
C ASP A 194 -1.24 -9.75 -20.49
N ARG A 195 -1.93 -10.72 -21.10
CA ARG A 195 -3.40 -10.79 -20.94
C ARG A 195 -3.85 -11.06 -19.50
N HIS A 196 -2.95 -11.46 -18.61
CA HIS A 196 -3.28 -11.93 -17.27
C HIS A 196 -2.20 -11.56 -16.25
N LEU A 197 -2.47 -11.76 -14.97
CA LEU A 197 -1.68 -11.29 -13.82
C LEU A 197 -0.25 -11.91 -13.68
N TYR A 198 0.36 -12.38 -14.77
CA TYR A 198 1.60 -13.16 -14.84
C TYR A 198 2.53 -12.56 -15.89
N GLY A 199 3.83 -12.78 -15.74
CA GLY A 199 4.89 -11.99 -16.39
C GLY A 199 5.33 -10.80 -15.53
N ARG A 200 4.97 -10.81 -14.23
CA ARG A 200 5.08 -9.63 -13.36
C ARG A 200 6.26 -9.72 -12.42
N PRO A 201 6.86 -8.57 -12.07
CA PRO A 201 7.84 -8.51 -11.01
C PRO A 201 7.21 -8.94 -9.69
N LEU A 202 7.95 -9.72 -8.90
CA LEU A 202 7.59 -10.12 -7.55
C LEU A 202 8.23 -9.18 -6.53
N TYR A 203 9.51 -8.86 -6.75
CA TYR A 203 10.27 -7.84 -6.05
C TYR A 203 11.38 -7.32 -6.97
N ALA A 204 11.99 -6.20 -6.57
CA ALA A 204 13.25 -5.72 -7.11
C ALA A 204 14.26 -5.52 -5.99
N ASP A 205 15.51 -5.90 -6.23
CA ASP A 205 16.65 -5.77 -5.34
C ASP A 205 17.73 -4.93 -6.03
N PRO A 206 17.73 -3.60 -5.83
CA PRO A 206 18.70 -2.71 -6.44
C PRO A 206 20.14 -2.97 -5.99
N GLU A 207 20.35 -3.50 -4.78
CA GLU A 207 21.69 -3.77 -4.23
C GLU A 207 22.39 -4.88 -5.04
N ASN A 208 21.63 -5.88 -5.46
CA ASN A 208 22.12 -7.02 -6.23
C ASN A 208 21.84 -6.89 -7.75
N ASP A 209 21.31 -5.75 -8.19
CA ASP A 209 20.78 -5.52 -9.54
C ASP A 209 19.87 -6.65 -10.04
N GLU A 210 19.00 -7.14 -9.15
CA GLU A 210 18.13 -8.29 -9.41
C GLU A 210 16.66 -7.87 -9.45
N MET A 211 15.92 -8.49 -10.37
CA MET A 211 14.48 -8.42 -10.39
C MET A 211 13.92 -9.79 -10.73
N VAL A 212 12.97 -10.26 -9.92
CA VAL A 212 12.41 -11.60 -10.08
C VAL A 212 10.98 -11.50 -10.57
N PHE A 213 10.62 -12.37 -11.51
CA PHE A 213 9.32 -12.40 -12.14
C PHE A 213 8.69 -13.78 -12.01
N GLY A 214 7.37 -13.82 -11.77
CA GLY A 214 6.58 -15.00 -12.15
C GLY A 214 6.22 -14.86 -13.63
N ALA A 215 6.68 -15.77 -14.50
CA ALA A 215 6.57 -15.61 -15.95
C ALA A 215 6.09 -16.88 -16.66
N ILE A 216 5.65 -16.74 -17.90
CA ILE A 216 5.37 -17.87 -18.79
C ILE A 216 6.52 -18.04 -19.79
N SER A 217 7.04 -19.26 -19.90
CA SER A 217 8.10 -19.65 -20.82
C SER A 217 7.74 -21.00 -21.44
N ASN A 218 7.63 -21.08 -22.77
CA ASN A 218 7.20 -22.29 -23.49
C ASN A 218 5.92 -22.93 -22.93
N ASN A 219 4.90 -22.09 -22.65
CA ASN A 219 3.62 -22.45 -22.02
C ASN A 219 3.69 -22.94 -20.56
N LYS A 220 4.85 -22.91 -19.92
CA LYS A 220 5.03 -23.28 -18.51
C LYS A 220 5.20 -22.06 -17.63
N LEU A 221 4.74 -22.15 -16.39
CA LEU A 221 5.01 -21.14 -15.37
C LEU A 221 6.43 -21.33 -14.82
N VAL A 222 7.20 -20.24 -14.77
CA VAL A 222 8.59 -20.21 -14.31
C VAL A 222 8.83 -19.04 -13.36
N LEU A 223 9.82 -19.16 -12.48
CA LEU A 223 10.47 -18.01 -11.88
C LEU A 223 11.58 -17.54 -12.81
N ARG A 224 11.57 -16.27 -13.20
CA ARG A 224 12.60 -15.67 -14.04
C ARG A 224 13.38 -14.65 -13.21
N TYR A 225 14.66 -14.90 -13.04
CA TYR A 225 15.61 -14.01 -12.38
C TYR A 225 16.28 -13.19 -13.45
N ALA A 226 16.16 -11.86 -13.36
CA ALA A 226 16.66 -10.95 -14.38
C ALA A 226 17.62 -9.94 -13.76
N THR A 227 18.74 -9.70 -14.45
CA THR A 227 19.55 -8.49 -14.23
C THR A 227 18.88 -7.33 -14.93
N ALA A 228 18.44 -6.32 -14.18
CA ALA A 228 17.50 -5.33 -14.67
C ALA A 228 18.12 -3.93 -14.91
N LEU A 229 19.43 -3.77 -14.69
CA LEU A 229 20.17 -2.51 -14.83
C LEU A 229 19.49 -1.40 -14.03
N THR A 230 19.14 -1.73 -12.80
CA THR A 230 18.47 -0.85 -11.85
C THR A 230 19.36 0.28 -11.38
N THR A 231 20.68 0.09 -11.46
CA THR A 231 21.67 1.04 -10.99
C THR A 231 22.63 1.52 -12.08
N GLU A 232 22.53 0.98 -13.30
CA GLU A 232 23.48 1.22 -14.40
C GLU A 232 22.77 1.67 -15.69
N ILE A 233 23.44 2.54 -16.46
CA ILE A 233 23.00 2.94 -17.81
C ILE A 233 24.03 2.46 -18.82
N ASP A 234 23.59 1.63 -19.75
CA ASP A 234 24.41 1.19 -20.88
C ASP A 234 24.24 2.16 -22.06
N LEU A 235 25.29 2.92 -22.35
CA LEU A 235 25.32 3.95 -23.40
C LEU A 235 25.03 3.39 -24.80
N PHE A 236 25.20 2.09 -25.02
CA PHE A 236 24.99 1.45 -26.30
C PHE A 236 23.73 0.58 -26.33
N ASN A 237 22.93 0.57 -25.26
CA ASN A 237 21.63 -0.08 -25.29
C ASN A 237 20.69 0.72 -26.21
N PRO A 238 20.18 0.11 -27.31
CA PRO A 238 19.31 0.82 -28.22
C PRO A 238 18.06 1.38 -27.54
N ILE A 239 17.53 2.49 -28.07
CA ILE A 239 16.27 3.03 -27.59
C ILE A 239 15.16 1.99 -27.83
N ASN A 240 14.27 1.81 -26.85
CA ASN A 240 13.15 0.86 -26.87
C ASN A 240 13.50 -0.64 -26.81
N THR A 241 14.75 -1.02 -26.51
CA THR A 241 15.09 -2.42 -26.19
C THR A 241 14.96 -2.73 -24.71
N THR A 242 14.84 -4.02 -24.35
CA THR A 242 14.77 -4.42 -22.94
C THR A 242 16.07 -4.05 -22.22
N ARG A 243 15.96 -3.55 -20.99
CA ARG A 243 17.11 -3.32 -20.10
C ARG A 243 17.61 -4.60 -19.42
N VAL A 244 16.98 -5.74 -19.72
CA VAL A 244 17.35 -7.03 -19.14
C VAL A 244 18.52 -7.66 -19.88
N LYS A 245 19.66 -7.88 -19.20
CA LYS A 245 20.87 -8.47 -19.82
C LYS A 245 20.98 -9.98 -19.65
N LYS A 246 20.59 -10.51 -18.48
CA LYS A 246 20.70 -11.93 -18.13
C LYS A 246 19.38 -12.41 -17.58
N THR A 247 18.92 -13.57 -18.03
CA THR A 247 17.74 -14.24 -17.47
C THR A 247 18.09 -15.68 -17.12
N GLU A 248 17.86 -16.07 -15.87
CA GLU A 248 17.83 -17.47 -15.45
C GLU A 248 16.38 -17.87 -15.16
N GLU A 249 15.98 -19.06 -15.57
CA GLU A 249 14.62 -19.55 -15.38
C GLU A 249 14.61 -20.81 -14.53
N ARG A 250 13.65 -20.87 -13.61
CA ARG A 250 13.33 -22.06 -12.83
C ARG A 250 11.95 -22.55 -13.20
N ASP A 251 11.87 -23.75 -13.75
CA ASP A 251 10.60 -24.42 -14.04
C ASP A 251 9.86 -24.73 -12.72
N LEU A 252 8.57 -24.42 -12.67
CA LEU A 252 7.70 -24.72 -11.53
C LEU A 252 6.78 -25.92 -11.80
N SER A 253 6.82 -26.52 -12.99
CA SER A 253 5.87 -27.56 -13.45
C SER A 253 5.87 -28.81 -12.57
N ASP A 254 6.95 -29.11 -11.86
CA ASP A 254 7.05 -30.24 -10.93
C ASP A 254 6.12 -30.09 -9.72
N PHE A 255 5.81 -28.85 -9.36
CA PHE A 255 5.01 -28.49 -8.19
C PHE A 255 3.53 -28.36 -8.50
N LEU A 256 3.22 -27.75 -9.66
CA LEU A 256 1.87 -27.34 -10.01
C LEU A 256 0.93 -28.55 -10.10
N GLN A 257 -0.30 -28.37 -9.62
CA GLN A 257 -1.34 -29.39 -9.73
C GLN A 257 -1.94 -29.43 -11.13
N VAL A 258 -1.93 -28.29 -11.83
CA VAL A 258 -2.34 -28.16 -13.23
C VAL A 258 -1.41 -27.19 -13.93
N ASP A 259 -1.05 -27.49 -15.18
CA ASP A 259 -0.24 -26.63 -16.04
C ASP A 259 -1.10 -25.50 -16.63
N HIS A 260 -1.68 -24.69 -15.74
CA HIS A 260 -2.54 -23.57 -16.11
C HIS A 260 -2.45 -22.46 -15.05
N PHE A 261 -2.09 -21.27 -15.52
CA PHE A 261 -1.76 -20.13 -14.65
C PHE A 261 -2.93 -19.70 -13.76
N SER A 262 -4.19 -19.76 -14.23
CA SER A 262 -5.37 -19.32 -13.44
C SER A 262 -5.47 -19.94 -12.06
N TYR A 263 -4.92 -21.14 -11.88
CA TYR A 263 -5.01 -21.93 -10.67
C TYR A 263 -3.74 -21.89 -9.84
N SER A 264 -2.83 -20.99 -10.20
CA SER A 264 -1.58 -20.77 -9.52
C SER A 264 -1.38 -19.28 -9.23
N ALA A 265 -0.78 -18.97 -8.10
CA ALA A 265 -0.44 -17.61 -7.70
C ALA A 265 1.04 -17.55 -7.37
N VAL A 266 1.75 -16.61 -7.98
CA VAL A 266 3.14 -16.31 -7.65
C VAL A 266 3.18 -14.93 -7.00
N SER A 267 3.89 -14.81 -5.88
CA SER A 267 4.05 -13.56 -5.14
C SER A 267 5.35 -13.54 -4.36
N TYR A 268 5.61 -12.41 -3.71
CA TYR A 268 6.66 -12.25 -2.73
C TYR A 268 6.03 -11.87 -1.39
N ASP A 269 6.31 -12.65 -0.35
CA ASP A 269 5.94 -12.34 1.03
C ASP A 269 7.05 -11.45 1.60
N VAL A 270 6.81 -10.15 1.59
CA VAL A 270 7.79 -9.13 1.99
C VAL A 270 8.13 -9.22 3.48
N ASP A 271 7.17 -9.59 4.32
CA ASP A 271 7.36 -9.70 5.77
C ASP A 271 8.16 -10.97 6.14
N ALA A 272 8.13 -12.00 5.29
CA ALA A 272 8.87 -13.24 5.50
C ALA A 272 10.17 -13.35 4.67
N ASP A 273 10.44 -12.42 3.75
CA ASP A 273 11.54 -12.45 2.77
C ASP A 273 11.53 -13.76 1.93
N LYS A 274 10.35 -14.15 1.41
CA LYS A 274 10.16 -15.39 0.64
C LYS A 274 9.44 -15.17 -0.68
N ILE A 275 9.88 -15.87 -1.72
CA ILE A 275 9.09 -16.05 -2.95
C ILE A 275 8.06 -17.16 -2.68
N CYS A 276 6.82 -16.97 -3.11
CA CYS A 276 5.73 -17.91 -2.81
C CYS A 276 5.00 -18.34 -4.09
N VAL A 277 4.73 -19.64 -4.19
CA VAL A 277 3.94 -20.25 -5.26
C VAL A 277 2.80 -21.04 -4.63
N VAL A 278 1.57 -20.63 -4.90
CA VAL A 278 0.36 -21.37 -4.52
C VAL A 278 -0.18 -22.08 -5.75
N SER A 279 -0.62 -23.32 -5.62
CA SER A 279 -1.23 -24.10 -6.69
C SER A 279 -2.47 -24.85 -6.20
N THR A 280 -3.52 -24.81 -7.00
CA THR A 280 -4.83 -25.43 -6.72
C THR A 280 -5.24 -26.41 -7.85
N PRO A 281 -6.24 -27.30 -7.65
CA PRO A 281 -6.51 -28.46 -8.51
C PRO A 281 -7.12 -28.17 -9.90
N GLY A 282 -7.13 -26.94 -10.40
CA GLY A 282 -7.67 -26.66 -11.75
C GLY A 282 -9.17 -26.42 -11.84
N ALA A 283 -9.81 -26.00 -10.75
CA ALA A 283 -11.22 -25.67 -10.72
C ALA A 283 -11.44 -24.33 -10.03
N ASP A 284 -12.35 -23.51 -10.57
CA ASP A 284 -12.70 -22.21 -9.96
C ASP A 284 -13.27 -22.37 -8.54
N GLN A 285 -13.93 -23.50 -8.27
CA GLN A 285 -14.47 -23.88 -6.96
C GLN A 285 -13.53 -24.84 -6.25
N LEU A 286 -12.77 -24.34 -5.29
CA LEU A 286 -11.96 -25.17 -4.42
C LEU A 286 -12.83 -25.70 -3.26
N LYS A 287 -13.33 -26.92 -3.43
CA LYS A 287 -14.11 -27.63 -2.40
C LYS A 287 -13.29 -27.86 -1.12
N THR A 288 -13.96 -28.19 -0.02
CA THR A 288 -13.31 -28.54 1.26
C THR A 288 -12.37 -29.75 1.16
N THR A 289 -12.67 -30.69 0.26
CA THR A 289 -11.77 -31.83 -0.06
C THR A 289 -10.64 -31.45 -1.04
N GLY A 290 -10.63 -30.22 -1.54
CA GLY A 290 -9.66 -29.75 -2.52
C GLY A 290 -8.28 -29.56 -1.89
N LEU A 291 -7.24 -30.02 -2.57
CA LEU A 291 -5.85 -29.87 -2.14
C LEU A 291 -5.32 -28.48 -2.48
N ILE A 292 -4.71 -27.82 -1.49
CA ILE A 292 -3.90 -26.62 -1.70
C ILE A 292 -2.44 -27.03 -1.56
N ARG A 293 -1.61 -26.63 -2.52
CA ARG A 293 -0.16 -26.73 -2.43
C ARG A 293 0.43 -25.33 -2.32
N VAL A 294 1.37 -25.14 -1.41
CA VAL A 294 2.16 -23.91 -1.30
C VAL A 294 3.64 -24.27 -1.28
N ARG A 295 4.45 -23.62 -2.12
CA ARG A 295 5.92 -23.72 -2.09
C ARG A 295 6.49 -22.34 -1.83
N THR A 296 7.36 -22.25 -0.83
CA THR A 296 8.12 -21.04 -0.53
C THR A 296 9.57 -21.25 -0.91
N TYR A 297 10.22 -20.24 -1.46
CA TYR A 297 11.65 -20.20 -1.68
C TYR A 297 12.27 -19.11 -0.80
N ASP A 298 13.36 -19.44 -0.11
CA ASP A 298 14.24 -18.42 0.44
C ASP A 298 14.76 -17.52 -0.66
N ARG A 299 14.66 -16.20 -0.51
CA ARG A 299 15.03 -15.27 -1.58
C ARG A 299 16.50 -15.39 -1.98
N LYS A 300 17.42 -15.57 -1.01
CA LYS A 300 18.86 -15.54 -1.25
C LYS A 300 19.44 -16.91 -1.62
N THR A 301 19.04 -17.95 -0.90
CA THR A 301 19.57 -19.30 -1.04
C THR A 301 18.77 -20.16 -2.01
N LEU A 302 17.54 -19.74 -2.33
CA LEU A 302 16.57 -20.48 -3.11
C LEU A 302 16.21 -21.85 -2.52
N GLU A 303 16.45 -22.06 -1.21
CA GLU A 303 15.99 -23.22 -0.48
C GLU A 303 14.46 -23.28 -0.53
N GLU A 304 13.93 -24.41 -0.96
CA GLU A 304 12.49 -24.59 -1.11
C GLU A 304 11.88 -25.34 0.07
N LYS A 305 10.67 -24.94 0.46
CA LYS A 305 9.84 -25.67 1.42
C LYS A 305 8.42 -25.80 0.86
N THR A 306 7.92 -27.02 0.83
CA THR A 306 6.60 -27.34 0.29
C THR A 306 5.63 -27.71 1.40
N TYR A 307 4.43 -27.15 1.31
CA TYR A 307 3.27 -27.39 2.17
C TYR A 307 2.13 -27.94 1.31
N ALA A 308 1.38 -28.90 1.85
CA ALA A 308 0.22 -29.46 1.20
C ALA A 308 -0.85 -29.77 2.24
N PHE A 309 -2.06 -29.25 2.05
CA PHE A 309 -3.18 -29.46 2.97
C PHE A 309 -4.50 -29.36 2.22
N THR A 310 -5.52 -30.08 2.69
CA THR A 310 -6.88 -29.91 2.21
C THR A 310 -7.43 -28.57 2.67
N ASN A 311 -8.29 -27.93 1.87
CA ASN A 311 -8.97 -26.68 2.23
C ASN A 311 -9.58 -26.77 3.67
N PRO A 312 -9.01 -26.05 4.65
CA PRO A 312 -9.37 -26.21 6.06
C PRO A 312 -10.55 -25.34 6.49
N THR A 313 -11.07 -24.48 5.60
CA THR A 313 -11.99 -23.39 5.95
C THR A 313 -13.44 -23.84 6.20
N GLY A 314 -13.78 -25.09 5.88
CA GLY A 314 -15.15 -25.59 5.94
C GLY A 314 -16.09 -25.01 4.85
N VAL A 315 -15.62 -24.11 3.99
CA VAL A 315 -16.38 -23.52 2.88
C VAL A 315 -15.67 -23.72 1.54
N THR A 316 -16.38 -23.48 0.44
CA THR A 316 -15.78 -23.47 -0.90
C THR A 316 -14.99 -22.18 -1.10
N LEU A 317 -13.71 -22.30 -1.42
CA LEU A 317 -12.83 -21.16 -1.71
C LEU A 317 -12.69 -20.90 -3.21
N ALA A 318 -12.24 -19.69 -3.56
CA ALA A 318 -11.84 -19.37 -4.91
C ALA A 318 -10.57 -20.16 -5.29
N GLY A 319 -10.72 -21.13 -6.19
CA GLY A 319 -9.60 -21.94 -6.70
C GLY A 319 -8.82 -21.25 -7.82
N ASN A 320 -9.42 -20.29 -8.51
CA ASN A 320 -8.78 -19.47 -9.54
C ASN A 320 -7.87 -18.36 -8.94
N VAL A 321 -6.98 -18.72 -8.02
CA VAL A 321 -6.10 -17.81 -7.24
C VAL A 321 -5.24 -16.90 -8.11
N GLY A 322 -5.02 -17.28 -9.35
CA GLY A 322 -4.29 -16.51 -10.32
C GLY A 322 -5.11 -15.40 -11.03
N GLY A 323 -6.41 -15.27 -10.75
CA GLY A 323 -7.18 -14.05 -10.98
C GLY A 323 -7.74 -13.78 -12.38
N THR A 324 -8.15 -14.82 -13.09
CA THR A 324 -8.85 -14.66 -14.38
C THR A 324 -10.32 -14.27 -14.26
N SER A 325 -10.96 -14.43 -13.10
CA SER A 325 -12.41 -14.20 -12.96
C SER A 325 -12.79 -12.76 -12.62
N PRO A 326 -13.96 -12.24 -13.06
CA PRO A 326 -14.29 -10.82 -12.96
C PRO A 326 -14.49 -10.26 -11.55
N GLY A 327 -14.90 -11.07 -10.56
CA GLY A 327 -15.29 -10.61 -9.21
C GLY A 327 -14.26 -10.82 -8.10
N LEU A 328 -13.36 -11.79 -8.25
CA LEU A 328 -12.24 -12.05 -7.34
C LEU A 328 -11.01 -12.35 -8.21
N ARG A 329 -10.06 -11.41 -8.20
CA ARG A 329 -8.81 -11.51 -8.94
C ARG A 329 -7.66 -11.59 -7.94
N ASN A 330 -6.71 -12.47 -8.18
CA ASN A 330 -5.40 -12.38 -7.51
C ASN A 330 -5.41 -12.63 -5.99
N THR A 331 -6.29 -13.49 -5.49
CA THR A 331 -6.28 -13.97 -4.10
C THR A 331 -5.24 -15.10 -3.93
N GLY A 332 -5.16 -15.74 -2.76
CA GLY A 332 -4.21 -16.85 -2.55
C GLY A 332 -2.76 -16.37 -2.48
N ARG A 333 -2.51 -15.28 -1.77
CA ARG A 333 -1.17 -14.72 -1.53
C ARG A 333 -0.77 -14.87 -0.08
N LEU A 334 0.54 -14.75 0.16
CA LEU A 334 1.11 -14.87 1.49
C LEU A 334 1.54 -13.51 2.02
N LEU A 335 1.34 -13.30 3.31
CA LEU A 335 1.96 -12.25 4.11
C LEU A 335 2.28 -12.82 5.49
N GLY A 336 3.51 -12.63 5.97
CA GLY A 336 3.93 -13.11 7.29
C GLY A 336 3.77 -14.63 7.47
N GLY A 337 3.99 -15.42 6.42
CA GLY A 337 3.85 -16.88 6.47
C GLY A 337 2.42 -17.41 6.57
N CYS A 338 1.41 -16.55 6.33
CA CYS A 338 0.01 -16.92 6.29
C CYS A 338 -0.55 -16.78 4.87
N LEU A 339 -1.30 -17.78 4.42
CA LEU A 339 -2.03 -17.76 3.15
C LEU A 339 -3.38 -17.07 3.32
N PHE A 340 -3.67 -16.08 2.48
CA PHE A 340 -4.93 -15.35 2.48
C PHE A 340 -5.80 -15.73 1.28
N MET A 341 -7.02 -16.21 1.56
CA MET A 341 -7.93 -16.72 0.54
C MET A 341 -9.36 -16.25 0.73
N ALA A 342 -10.01 -15.95 -0.39
CA ALA A 342 -11.44 -15.62 -0.44
C ALA A 342 -12.29 -16.87 -0.65
N GLY A 343 -13.51 -16.83 -0.11
CA GLY A 343 -14.61 -17.70 -0.49
C GLY A 343 -14.96 -17.55 -1.97
N TYR A 344 -15.45 -18.62 -2.58
CA TYR A 344 -15.85 -18.59 -3.98
C TYR A 344 -17.15 -17.80 -4.20
N THR A 345 -17.18 -16.98 -5.24
CA THR A 345 -18.41 -16.35 -5.75
C THR A 345 -18.39 -16.28 -7.28
N THR A 346 -19.56 -16.45 -7.91
CA THR A 346 -19.76 -16.21 -9.34
C THR A 346 -20.32 -14.81 -9.62
N SER A 347 -20.75 -14.09 -8.58
CA SER A 347 -21.38 -12.79 -8.76
C SER A 347 -20.32 -11.70 -8.93
N PRO A 348 -20.27 -10.99 -10.07
CA PRO A 348 -19.39 -9.83 -10.23
C PRO A 348 -19.88 -8.63 -9.39
N SER A 349 -21.07 -8.73 -8.80
CA SER A 349 -21.69 -7.74 -7.90
C SER A 349 -21.84 -8.28 -6.48
N ALA A 350 -21.03 -9.27 -6.09
CA ALA A 350 -21.00 -9.69 -4.69
C ALA A 350 -20.57 -8.51 -3.82
N ASN A 351 -21.31 -8.20 -2.77
CA ASN A 351 -20.96 -7.10 -1.87
C ASN A 351 -19.99 -7.54 -0.77
N ALA A 352 -19.95 -8.84 -0.46
CA ALA A 352 -19.01 -9.44 0.47
C ALA A 352 -18.80 -10.91 0.13
N VAL A 353 -17.64 -11.45 0.52
CA VAL A 353 -17.34 -12.89 0.50
C VAL A 353 -16.58 -13.25 1.79
N PRO A 354 -16.74 -14.48 2.33
CA PRO A 354 -15.89 -14.94 3.42
C PRO A 354 -14.42 -14.81 3.05
N PHE A 355 -13.58 -14.46 4.01
CA PHE A 355 -12.14 -14.33 3.81
C PHE A 355 -11.41 -15.06 4.93
N PHE A 356 -10.28 -15.70 4.61
CA PHE A 356 -9.58 -16.58 5.54
C PHE A 356 -8.09 -16.32 5.54
N LYS A 357 -7.51 -16.36 6.74
CA LYS A 357 -6.07 -16.45 7.01
C LYS A 357 -5.74 -17.88 7.42
N ILE A 358 -4.83 -18.51 6.69
CA ILE A 358 -4.42 -19.91 6.91
C ILE A 358 -2.91 -19.91 7.20
N PRO A 359 -2.49 -20.10 8.46
CA PRO A 359 -1.07 -20.20 8.81
C PRO A 359 -0.43 -21.41 8.13
N LEU A 360 0.71 -21.23 7.45
CA LEU A 360 1.38 -22.37 6.81
C LEU A 360 1.99 -23.36 7.81
N ALA A 361 2.40 -22.88 8.97
CA ALA A 361 2.99 -23.69 10.03
C ALA A 361 1.96 -24.67 10.66
N ASP A 362 0.69 -24.25 10.71
CA ASP A 362 -0.43 -25.07 11.16
C ASP A 362 -1.70 -24.70 10.39
N PRO A 363 -1.94 -25.31 9.23
CA PRO A 363 -3.11 -25.02 8.40
C PRO A 363 -4.45 -25.40 9.05
N SER A 364 -4.44 -26.13 10.17
CA SER A 364 -5.66 -26.45 10.93
C SER A 364 -6.15 -25.27 11.77
N ASN A 365 -5.27 -24.33 12.11
CA ASN A 365 -5.58 -23.13 12.87
C ASN A 365 -6.01 -21.97 11.95
N VAL A 366 -7.09 -22.20 11.19
CA VAL A 366 -7.65 -21.21 10.26
C VAL A 366 -8.40 -20.10 10.99
N THR A 367 -8.20 -18.86 10.57
CA THR A 367 -8.93 -17.69 11.07
C THR A 367 -9.83 -17.13 9.98
N ALA A 368 -11.13 -17.02 10.26
CA ALA A 368 -12.04 -16.22 9.44
C ALA A 368 -11.82 -14.73 9.72
N ILE A 369 -11.76 -13.92 8.68
CA ILE A 369 -11.60 -12.46 8.76
C ILE A 369 -12.95 -11.81 8.96
N THR A 370 -13.05 -10.86 9.88
CA THR A 370 -14.23 -9.98 10.00
C THR A 370 -14.22 -8.98 8.86
N THR A 371 -15.15 -9.09 7.92
CA THR A 371 -15.13 -8.25 6.71
C THR A 371 -15.98 -6.99 6.79
N HIS A 372 -16.88 -6.86 7.78
CA HIS A 372 -17.87 -5.76 7.88
C HIS A 372 -18.67 -5.54 6.59
N ASP A 373 -19.03 -6.63 5.89
CA ASP A 373 -19.69 -6.61 4.58
C ASP A 373 -18.89 -5.85 3.48
N LEU A 374 -17.59 -5.69 3.67
CA LEU A 374 -16.68 -5.13 2.69
C LEU A 374 -16.14 -6.22 1.76
N LEU A 375 -15.79 -5.81 0.55
CA LEU A 375 -15.16 -6.65 -0.45
C LEU A 375 -13.72 -6.20 -0.69
N MET A 376 -12.80 -7.16 -0.74
CA MET A 376 -11.46 -6.99 -1.30
C MET A 376 -11.32 -7.88 -2.53
N PRO A 377 -11.60 -7.36 -3.74
CA PRO A 377 -11.59 -8.17 -4.96
C PRO A 377 -10.21 -8.71 -5.31
N MET A 378 -9.15 -8.08 -4.82
CA MET A 378 -7.76 -8.39 -5.13
C MET A 378 -6.82 -7.73 -4.12
N PHE A 379 -5.59 -8.24 -4.04
CA PHE A 379 -4.53 -7.61 -3.26
C PHE A 379 -3.70 -6.71 -4.17
N GLN A 380 -3.74 -5.39 -3.95
CA GLN A 380 -3.00 -4.40 -4.73
C GLN A 380 -1.64 -4.07 -4.11
N ASP A 381 -1.56 -4.00 -2.79
CA ASP A 381 -0.31 -3.84 -2.04
C ASP A 381 -0.37 -4.68 -0.76
N MET A 382 0.77 -5.15 -0.29
CA MET A 382 0.90 -6.01 0.89
C MET A 382 2.24 -5.67 1.55
N HIS A 383 2.20 -5.13 2.77
CA HIS A 383 3.39 -4.77 3.54
C HIS A 383 3.01 -4.50 5.00
N ASP A 384 3.98 -4.71 5.91
CA ASP A 384 3.88 -4.32 7.33
C ASP A 384 2.60 -4.89 7.98
N GLY A 385 2.32 -6.16 7.72
CA GLY A 385 1.15 -6.85 8.26
C GLY A 385 -0.22 -6.32 7.78
N ARG A 386 -0.27 -5.55 6.69
CA ARG A 386 -1.51 -5.05 6.09
C ARG A 386 -1.62 -5.41 4.61
N ILE A 387 -2.85 -5.66 4.16
CA ILE A 387 -3.18 -5.95 2.76
C ILE A 387 -4.13 -4.88 2.26
N TYR A 388 -3.81 -4.26 1.14
CA TYR A 388 -4.47 -3.06 0.65
C TYR A 388 -5.13 -3.26 -0.71
N PHE A 389 -6.25 -2.57 -0.88
CA PHE A 389 -6.97 -2.42 -2.12
C PHE A 389 -7.53 -1.00 -2.22
N MET A 390 -6.93 -0.12 -3.01
CA MET A 390 -7.36 1.29 -3.16
C MET A 390 -8.53 1.45 -4.14
N GLY A 391 -9.36 0.42 -4.33
CA GLY A 391 -10.58 0.50 -5.12
C GLY A 391 -10.48 0.05 -6.58
N SER A 392 -11.67 -0.04 -7.20
CA SER A 392 -11.90 -0.27 -8.63
C SER A 392 -13.38 -0.03 -8.92
N ARG A 393 -13.81 -0.13 -10.20
CA ARG A 393 -15.23 -0.13 -10.58
C ARG A 393 -16.12 -1.20 -9.90
N TYR A 394 -15.54 -2.16 -9.19
CA TYR A 394 -16.25 -3.27 -8.52
C TYR A 394 -16.58 -3.00 -7.06
N THR A 395 -16.05 -1.95 -6.44
CA THR A 395 -16.32 -1.61 -5.03
C THR A 395 -16.71 -0.15 -4.91
N ALA A 396 -17.32 0.24 -3.79
CA ALA A 396 -17.69 1.63 -3.53
C ALA A 396 -16.57 2.42 -2.80
N CYS A 397 -15.58 1.73 -2.25
CA CYS A 397 -14.47 2.30 -1.47
C CYS A 397 -13.20 1.46 -1.63
N GLY A 398 -12.08 2.00 -1.11
CA GLY A 398 -10.89 1.20 -0.85
C GLY A 398 -11.08 0.34 0.40
N THR A 399 -10.29 -0.72 0.54
CA THR A 399 -10.27 -1.61 1.69
C THR A 399 -8.85 -1.92 2.14
N VAL A 400 -8.66 -2.07 3.45
CA VAL A 400 -7.45 -2.57 4.09
C VAL A 400 -7.82 -3.75 4.97
N LEU A 401 -7.02 -4.80 4.96
CA LEU A 401 -7.10 -5.90 5.92
C LEU A 401 -5.89 -5.82 6.83
N ASN A 402 -6.16 -5.74 8.14
CA ASN A 402 -5.14 -5.78 9.18
C ASN A 402 -4.95 -7.22 9.65
N THR A 403 -3.73 -7.74 9.50
CA THR A 403 -3.46 -9.16 9.79
C THR A 403 -3.28 -9.46 11.28
N ALA A 404 -3.08 -8.45 12.13
CA ALA A 404 -3.00 -8.60 13.58
C ALA A 404 -4.41 -8.72 14.18
N THR A 405 -5.33 -7.83 13.79
CA THR A 405 -6.74 -7.85 14.27
C THR A 405 -7.59 -8.87 13.53
N ASN A 406 -7.20 -9.25 12.30
CA ASN A 406 -7.99 -10.09 11.38
C ASN A 406 -9.30 -9.41 10.95
N GLU A 407 -9.27 -8.09 10.79
CA GLU A 407 -10.41 -7.28 10.37
C GLU A 407 -10.12 -6.54 9.07
N MET A 408 -11.17 -6.33 8.28
CA MET A 408 -11.15 -5.51 7.08
C MET A 408 -11.86 -4.18 7.35
N HIS A 409 -11.23 -3.07 7.00
CA HIS A 409 -11.83 -1.75 7.09
C HIS A 409 -11.91 -1.09 5.72
N ALA A 410 -12.93 -0.28 5.52
CA ALA A 410 -13.02 0.65 4.41
C ALA A 410 -12.05 1.80 4.68
N ILE A 411 -11.45 2.31 3.60
CA ILE A 411 -10.65 3.53 3.65
C ILE A 411 -11.19 4.56 2.66
N GLU A 412 -11.03 5.84 2.99
CA GLU A 412 -11.44 6.92 2.09
C GLU A 412 -10.58 6.94 0.81
N ALA A 413 -9.32 6.48 0.89
CA ALA A 413 -8.42 6.38 -0.25
C ALA A 413 -8.98 5.42 -1.31
N TYR A 414 -9.44 5.97 -2.43
CA TYR A 414 -10.20 5.24 -3.42
C TYR A 414 -9.86 5.65 -4.87
N TYR A 415 -10.00 4.74 -5.81
CA TYR A 415 -9.83 5.00 -7.23
C TYR A 415 -10.89 4.28 -8.06
N ASN A 416 -11.80 5.05 -8.68
CA ASN A 416 -12.99 4.53 -9.36
C ASN A 416 -12.86 4.38 -10.89
N TYR A 417 -11.69 4.62 -11.49
CA TYR A 417 -11.61 4.66 -12.94
C TYR A 417 -11.47 3.26 -13.57
N GLU A 418 -11.88 3.11 -14.83
CA GLU A 418 -11.90 1.86 -15.61
C GLU A 418 -10.53 1.19 -15.84
N GLN A 419 -9.46 1.75 -15.30
CA GLN A 419 -8.12 1.21 -15.46
C GLN A 419 -7.89 0.11 -14.42
N TYR A 420 -7.58 -1.08 -14.93
CA TYR A 420 -7.20 -2.24 -14.15
C TYR A 420 -6.04 -1.91 -13.20
N PRO A 421 -6.03 -2.57 -12.03
CA PRO A 421 -5.30 -2.14 -10.84
C PRO A 421 -3.82 -1.90 -11.10
N TYR A 422 -3.30 -0.89 -10.39
CA TYR A 422 -1.88 -0.87 -10.08
C TYR A 422 -1.61 -1.93 -9.00
N LEU A 423 -0.56 -2.72 -9.21
CA LEU A 423 -0.03 -3.63 -8.20
C LEU A 423 1.32 -3.12 -7.75
N ALA A 424 1.47 -2.97 -6.44
CA ALA A 424 2.73 -2.61 -5.83
C ALA A 424 3.66 -3.82 -5.82
N VAL A 425 4.88 -3.59 -6.28
CA VAL A 425 6.00 -4.53 -6.24
C VAL A 425 7.02 -3.93 -5.26
N PRO A 426 7.34 -4.64 -4.18
CA PRO A 426 8.34 -4.19 -3.22
C PRO A 426 9.71 -3.96 -3.88
N VAL A 427 10.33 -2.83 -3.54
CA VAL A 427 11.73 -2.53 -3.83
C VAL A 427 12.50 -2.67 -2.53
N LEU A 428 13.41 -3.65 -2.47
CA LEU A 428 14.17 -3.96 -1.25
C LEU A 428 15.07 -2.77 -0.89
N GLY A 429 15.13 -2.46 0.42
CA GLY A 429 15.83 -1.29 0.94
C GLY A 429 15.13 0.05 0.68
N GLN A 430 14.04 0.10 -0.09
CA GLN A 430 13.30 1.33 -0.40
C GLN A 430 11.77 1.15 -0.28
N PRO A 431 11.24 0.74 0.90
CA PRO A 431 9.84 0.36 1.03
C PRO A 431 8.85 1.52 0.83
N ALA A 432 9.26 2.79 0.91
CA ALA A 432 8.38 3.92 0.60
C ALA A 432 8.05 4.06 -0.91
N VAL A 433 8.87 3.47 -1.77
CA VAL A 433 8.87 3.67 -3.22
C VAL A 433 8.81 2.33 -3.97
N PRO A 434 7.63 1.68 -4.02
CA PRO A 434 7.44 0.45 -4.77
C PRO A 434 7.42 0.74 -6.28
N TYR A 435 7.61 -0.31 -7.09
CA TYR A 435 7.14 -0.23 -8.46
C TYR A 435 5.63 -0.47 -8.52
N MET A 436 4.98 0.23 -9.44
CA MET A 436 3.56 0.13 -9.70
C MET A 436 3.37 -0.48 -11.09
N VAL A 437 2.80 -1.68 -11.14
CA VAL A 437 2.47 -2.35 -12.40
C VAL A 437 1.08 -1.94 -12.84
N ARG A 438 0.99 -1.17 -13.93
CA ARG A 438 -0.26 -0.73 -14.54
C ARG A 438 -0.64 -1.63 -15.69
N TYR A 439 -1.90 -2.07 -15.74
CA TYR A 439 -2.45 -2.74 -16.93
C TYR A 439 -3.21 -1.74 -17.80
N ASP A 440 -2.80 -1.59 -19.06
CA ASP A 440 -3.51 -0.76 -20.03
C ASP A 440 -4.43 -1.61 -20.91
N ALA A 441 -5.69 -1.70 -20.49
CA ALA A 441 -6.75 -2.42 -21.21
C ALA A 441 -7.14 -1.81 -22.56
N ASN A 442 -6.80 -0.54 -22.79
CA ASN A 442 -7.21 0.23 -23.95
C ASN A 442 -6.08 0.36 -24.99
N SER A 443 -4.85 0.05 -24.61
CA SER A 443 -3.81 -0.25 -25.58
C SER A 443 -4.30 -1.43 -26.42
N GLY A 444 -4.41 -1.31 -27.74
CA GLY A 444 -4.83 -2.40 -28.64
C GLY A 444 -3.93 -3.66 -28.60
N ASN A 445 -2.96 -3.67 -27.69
CA ASN A 445 -1.90 -4.62 -27.50
C ASN A 445 -1.88 -5.19 -26.05
N ASN A 446 -2.81 -4.77 -25.17
CA ASN A 446 -2.98 -5.23 -23.78
C ASN A 446 -1.65 -5.31 -22.97
N GLN A 447 -0.86 -4.24 -22.97
CA GLN A 447 0.47 -4.24 -22.32
C GLN A 447 0.38 -3.90 -20.82
N SER A 448 1.22 -4.57 -20.01
CA SER A 448 1.51 -4.09 -18.65
C SER A 448 2.74 -3.18 -18.69
N THR A 449 2.67 -2.07 -17.97
CA THR A 449 3.79 -1.11 -17.84
C THR A 449 4.21 -1.03 -16.37
N VAL A 450 5.50 -0.94 -16.12
CA VAL A 450 6.07 -0.79 -14.77
C VAL A 450 6.54 0.64 -14.58
N HIS A 451 5.99 1.31 -13.57
CA HIS A 451 6.30 2.69 -13.18
C HIS A 451 6.84 2.72 -11.77
N GLN A 452 7.55 3.78 -11.39
CA GLN A 452 7.88 4.03 -9.98
C GLN A 452 6.68 4.72 -9.30
N GLY A 453 6.33 4.27 -8.10
CA GLY A 453 5.26 4.89 -7.28
C GLY A 453 5.72 5.26 -5.88
N ILE A 454 4.76 5.70 -5.07
CA ILE A 454 4.93 6.06 -3.65
C ILE A 454 3.80 5.42 -2.86
N ARG A 455 4.13 4.71 -1.77
CA ARG A 455 3.12 4.27 -0.78
C ARG A 455 2.65 5.45 0.04
N ARG A 456 1.43 5.91 -0.17
CA ARG A 456 0.97 7.21 0.34
C ARG A 456 0.82 7.30 1.85
N ASN A 457 0.72 6.17 2.54
CA ASN A 457 0.60 6.03 3.99
C ASN A 457 1.95 5.96 4.72
N TYR A 458 3.06 6.33 4.08
CA TYR A 458 4.35 6.42 4.79
C TYR A 458 4.27 7.42 5.96
N LEU A 459 4.99 7.15 7.03
CA LEU A 459 5.20 8.07 8.14
C LEU A 459 6.35 8.99 7.75
N ALA A 460 6.05 10.26 7.48
CA ALA A 460 7.04 11.29 7.18
C ALA A 460 7.74 11.77 8.45
N THR A 461 6.96 11.77 9.54
CA THR A 461 7.41 12.08 10.88
C THR A 461 6.73 11.15 11.87
N ILE A 462 7.37 10.95 13.02
CA ILE A 462 6.78 10.27 14.18
C ILE A 462 6.87 11.21 15.35
N ASN A 463 5.77 11.34 16.09
CA ASN A 463 5.73 12.17 17.30
C ASN A 463 5.04 11.41 18.43
N ASP A 464 5.80 10.54 19.07
CA ASP A 464 5.35 9.75 20.21
C ASP A 464 5.22 10.63 21.45
N LEU A 465 4.03 10.68 22.04
CA LEU A 465 3.74 11.48 23.22
C LEU A 465 4.43 10.89 24.47
N ASP A 466 4.81 11.73 25.42
CA ASP A 466 5.40 11.27 26.69
C ASP A 466 4.45 10.37 27.49
N ALA A 467 3.14 10.60 27.33
CA ALA A 467 2.09 9.73 27.81
C ALA A 467 0.94 9.72 26.78
N PRO A 468 0.28 8.57 26.57
CA PRO A 468 -0.91 8.52 25.73
C PRO A 468 -2.00 9.44 26.25
N VAL A 469 -2.67 10.12 25.33
CA VAL A 469 -3.73 11.09 25.61
C VAL A 469 -5.08 10.48 25.22
N GLN A 470 -6.09 10.63 26.08
CA GLN A 470 -7.43 10.13 25.80
C GLN A 470 -8.33 11.23 25.24
N LYS A 471 -8.79 11.06 24.01
CA LYS A 471 -9.83 11.87 23.38
C LYS A 471 -11.21 11.23 23.56
N THR A 472 -12.10 11.92 24.25
CA THR A 472 -13.47 11.48 24.55
C THR A 472 -14.51 12.32 23.81
N ALA A 473 -15.75 11.83 23.79
CA ALA A 473 -16.86 12.46 23.07
C ALA A 473 -17.33 13.80 23.68
N ASP A 474 -16.88 14.16 24.88
CA ASP A 474 -17.14 15.45 25.51
C ASP A 474 -16.05 16.50 25.23
N LYS A 475 -14.98 16.13 24.53
CA LYS A 475 -13.87 17.03 24.20
C LYS A 475 -13.87 17.37 22.71
N THR A 476 -13.46 18.58 22.32
CA THR A 476 -12.93 18.84 20.96
C THR A 476 -11.41 18.72 21.00
N MET A 477 -10.78 18.48 19.85
CA MET A 477 -9.33 18.42 19.75
C MET A 477 -8.86 19.31 18.60
N LYS A 478 -7.81 20.10 18.84
CA LYS A 478 -7.06 20.79 17.80
C LYS A 478 -5.63 20.27 17.82
N ILE A 479 -5.09 19.95 16.64
CA ILE A 479 -3.69 19.59 16.49
C ILE A 479 -3.02 20.61 15.59
N THR A 480 -2.02 21.30 16.11
CA THR A 480 -1.12 22.19 15.37
C THR A 480 0.21 21.48 15.19
N TYR A 481 0.60 21.24 13.94
CA TYR A 481 1.87 20.61 13.60
C TYR A 481 2.71 21.59 12.77
N THR A 482 3.83 22.04 13.32
CA THR A 482 4.76 22.95 12.64
C THR A 482 6.03 22.22 12.23
N LEU A 483 6.42 22.30 10.97
CA LEU A 483 7.75 21.93 10.49
C LEU A 483 8.58 23.20 10.26
N ARG A 484 9.84 23.16 10.65
CA ARG A 484 10.83 24.24 10.51
C ARG A 484 12.10 23.66 9.91
N ARG A 485 12.72 24.41 9.00
CA ARG A 485 14.10 24.14 8.60
C ARG A 485 15.01 24.34 9.82
N GLU A 486 15.90 23.39 10.07
CA GLU A 486 16.97 23.61 11.05
C GLU A 486 17.98 24.61 10.48
N GLU A 487 18.40 25.58 11.30
CA GLU A 487 19.48 26.50 10.95
C GLU A 487 20.79 25.70 10.88
N SER A 488 21.46 25.76 9.73
CA SER A 488 22.71 25.04 9.42
C SER A 488 23.92 25.62 10.12
#